data_AF-A0A9E5LNF4-F1
#
_entry.id   AF-A0A9E5LNF4-F1
#
_cell.length_a   1.000
_cell.length_b   1.000
_cell.length_c   1.000
_cell.angle_alpha   90.00
_cell.angle_beta   90.00
_cell.angle_gamma   90.00
#
_symmetry.space_group_name_H-M   'P 1'
#
loop_
_entity.id
_entity.type
_entity.pdbx_description
1 polymer ?
#
loop_
_entity_poly.entity_id
_entity_poly.type
_entity_poly.pdbx_seq_one_letter_code
_entity_poly.pdbx_strand_id
1 'polypeptide(L)' 'MALEEPKYTVIESAAPFELRQYAPMIIAEVTVDGDMSEAGSKGFRLIAGYIFGKNQVKANASNDAK' A
#
# COMPACT_ATOMS: atom_id res chain seq x y z
N MET A 1 -11.98 -3.13 -15.62
CA MET A 1 -11.55 -3.70 -14.33
C MET A 1 -11.33 -2.51 -13.40
N ALA A 2 -11.96 -2.47 -12.24
CA ALA A 2 -11.68 -1.42 -11.25
C ALA A 2 -10.50 -1.87 -10.40
N LEU A 3 -9.56 -0.95 -10.12
CA LEU A 3 -8.52 -1.17 -9.12
C LEU A 3 -9.17 -1.10 -7.73
N GLU A 4 -8.63 -1.87 -6.77
CA GLU A 4 -9.08 -1.75 -5.38
C GLU A 4 -8.68 -0.38 -4.81
N GLU A 5 -9.60 0.24 -4.08
CA GLU A 5 -9.38 1.53 -3.41
C GLU A 5 -9.66 1.41 -1.92
N PRO A 6 -8.96 2.19 -1.06
CA PRO A 6 -9.25 2.23 0.37
C PRO A 6 -10.71 2.64 0.62
N LYS A 7 -11.42 1.88 1.45
CA LYS A 7 -12.79 2.21 1.84
C LYS A 7 -12.79 3.46 2.73
N TYR A 8 -13.64 4.43 2.41
CA TYR A 8 -13.85 5.62 3.22
C TYR A 8 -15.33 6.03 3.29
N THR A 9 -15.66 6.83 4.29
CA THR A 9 -16.93 7.54 4.41
C THR A 9 -16.66 9.04 4.30
N VAL A 10 -17.46 9.74 3.50
CA VAL A 10 -17.42 11.21 3.40
C VAL A 10 -18.16 11.78 4.61
N ILE A 11 -17.45 12.52 5.45
CA ILE A 11 -18.04 13.22 6.59
C ILE A 11 -18.60 14.57 6.14
N GLU A 12 -17.86 15.28 5.29
CA GLU A 12 -18.23 16.60 4.77
C GLU A 12 -17.70 16.78 3.34
N SER A 13 -18.46 17.45 2.50
CA SER A 13 -18.06 17.82 1.15
C SER A 13 -18.41 19.28 0.91
N ALA A 14 -17.40 20.13 0.81
CA ALA A 14 -17.56 21.56 0.61
C ALA A 14 -16.40 22.09 -0.24
N ALA A 15 -16.69 22.75 -1.36
CA ALA A 15 -15.62 23.29 -2.22
C ALA A 15 -14.71 24.25 -1.41
N PRO A 16 -13.37 24.11 -1.48
CA PRO A 16 -12.58 23.32 -2.42
C PRO A 16 -12.09 21.94 -1.91
N PHE A 17 -12.72 21.35 -0.90
CA PHE A 17 -12.23 20.14 -0.24
C PHE A 17 -13.32 19.10 0.07
N GLU A 18 -12.85 17.93 0.54
CA GLU A 18 -13.69 16.86 1.07
C GLU A 18 -13.03 16.29 2.33
N LEU A 19 -13.82 16.05 3.37
CA LEU A 19 -13.39 15.41 4.60
C LEU A 19 -13.75 13.92 4.57
N ARG A 20 -12.73 13.06 4.55
CA ARG A 20 -12.87 11.60 4.45
C ARG A 20 -12.41 10.90 5.72
N GLN A 21 -13.20 9.94 6.19
CA GLN A 21 -12.80 8.99 7.21
C GLN A 21 -12.50 7.64 6.57
N TYR A 22 -11.22 7.25 6.59
CA TYR A 22 -10.78 5.95 6.08
C TYR A 22 -11.01 4.85 7.13
N ALA A 23 -11.43 3.67 6.67
CA ALA A 23 -11.49 2.49 7.52
C ALA A 23 -10.07 2.01 7.90
N PRO A 24 -9.89 1.33 9.04
CA PRO A 24 -8.62 0.70 9.37
C PRO A 24 -8.16 -0.26 8.26
N MET A 25 -6.89 -0.16 7.88
CA MET A 25 -6.30 -0.97 6.82
C MET A 25 -4.83 -1.27 7.12
N ILE A 26 -4.33 -2.35 6.54
CA ILE A 26 -2.90 -2.68 6.54
C ILE A 26 -2.27 -1.91 5.38
N ILE A 27 -1.13 -1.26 5.66
CA ILE A 27 -0.37 -0.48 4.68
C ILE A 27 1.06 -0.99 4.66
N ALA A 28 1.62 -1.16 3.45
CA ALA A 28 3.05 -1.32 3.27
C ALA A 28 3.67 0.07 3.14
N GLU A 29 4.54 0.45 4.07
CA GLU A 29 5.21 1.74 4.10
C GLU A 29 6.73 1.59 4.06
N VAL A 30 7.41 2.62 3.54
CA VAL A 30 8.88 2.72 3.54
C VAL A 30 9.28 4.14 3.87
N THR A 31 10.37 4.27 4.62
CA THR A 31 11.02 5.56 4.89
C THR A 31 12.32 5.62 4.10
N VAL A 32 12.52 6.69 3.33
CA VAL A 32 13.70 6.91 2.50
C VAL A 32 14.11 8.39 2.56
N ASP A 33 15.40 8.65 2.43
CA ASP A 33 15.94 10.01 2.36
C ASP A 33 15.95 10.55 0.90
N GLY A 34 15.78 11.86 0.78
CA GLY A 34 15.86 12.59 -0.48
C GLY A 34 14.84 13.74 -0.55
N ASP A 35 14.91 14.53 -1.63
CA ASP A 35 13.82 15.44 -1.96
C ASP A 35 12.56 14.68 -2.41
N MET A 36 11.46 15.39 -2.65
CA MET A 36 10.18 14.76 -2.98
C MET A 36 10.23 13.91 -4.26
N SER A 37 10.99 14.33 -5.29
CA SER A 37 11.08 13.59 -6.55
C SER A 37 11.90 12.31 -6.40
N GLU A 38 13.05 12.43 -5.73
CA GLU A 38 13.93 11.31 -5.45
C GLU A 38 13.29 10.30 -4.51
N ALA A 39 12.73 10.77 -3.39
CA ALA A 39 12.09 9.94 -2.38
C ALA A 39 10.87 9.21 -2.96
N GLY A 40 10.05 9.89 -3.76
CA GLY A 40 8.92 9.27 -4.45
C GLY A 40 9.36 8.12 -5.37
N SER A 41 10.40 8.34 -6.16
CA SER A 41 10.95 7.32 -7.06
C SER A 41 11.59 6.15 -6.32
N LYS A 42 12.38 6.42 -5.28
CA LYS A 42 13.03 5.40 -4.45
C LYS A 42 11.99 4.56 -3.69
N GLY A 43 11.04 5.21 -3.04
CA GLY A 43 9.98 4.56 -2.27
C GLY A 43 9.08 3.69 -3.13
N PHE A 44 8.62 4.21 -4.28
CA PHE A 44 7.76 3.44 -5.19
C PHE A 44 8.43 2.14 -5.66
N ARG A 45 9.73 2.14 -5.97
CA ARG A 45 10.45 0.92 -6.38
C ARG A 45 10.46 -0.16 -5.30
N LEU A 46 10.57 0.23 -4.02
CA LEU A 46 10.53 -0.71 -2.90
C LEU A 46 9.14 -1.30 -2.72
N ILE A 47 8.10 -0.45 -2.74
CA ILE A 47 6.70 -0.88 -2.62
C ILE A 47 6.29 -1.77 -3.81
N ALA A 48 6.65 -1.39 -5.05
CA ALA A 48 6.40 -2.20 -6.23
C ALA A 48 7.10 -3.56 -6.12
N GLY A 49 8.35 -3.58 -5.64
CA GLY A 49 9.06 -4.82 -5.35
C GLY A 49 8.27 -5.73 -4.40
N TYR A 50 7.78 -5.18 -3.28
CA TYR A 50 6.97 -5.92 -2.30
C TYR A 50 5.66 -6.47 -2.90
N ILE A 51 4.93 -5.64 -3.66
CA ILE A 51 3.67 -6.03 -4.33
C ILE A 51 3.91 -7.16 -5.35
N PHE A 52 5.00 -7.09 -6.11
CA PHE A 52 5.32 -8.06 -7.17
C PHE A 52 6.23 -9.21 -6.70
N GLY A 53 6.23 -9.52 -5.41
CA GLY A 53 6.77 -10.79 -4.89
C GLY A 53 8.19 -10.74 -4.35
N LYS A 54 8.82 -9.56 -4.20
CA LYS A 54 10.04 -9.39 -3.39
C LYS A 54 9.71 -9.31 -1.90
N ASN A 55 8.92 -10.26 -1.41
CA ASN A 55 8.57 -10.41 -0.01
C ASN A 55 8.87 -11.85 0.45
N GLN A 56 9.05 -12.05 1.75
CA GLN A 56 9.34 -13.37 2.29
C GLN A 56 8.03 -14.14 2.50
N VAL A 57 7.47 -14.70 1.43
CA VAL A 57 6.47 -15.77 1.59
C VAL A 57 7.23 -16.96 2.17
N LYS A 58 6.96 -17.33 3.43
CA LYS A 58 7.35 -18.66 3.91
C LYS A 58 6.70 -19.63 2.94
N ALA A 59 7.51 -20.33 2.14
CA ALA A 59 7.03 -21.49 1.40
C ALA A 59 6.26 -22.33 2.41
N ASN A 60 4.97 -22.56 2.15
CA ASN A 60 4.22 -23.53 2.90
C ASN A 60 5.08 -24.79 2.93
N ALA A 61 5.54 -25.17 4.11
CA ALA A 61 5.97 -26.53 4.34
C ALA A 61 4.71 -27.37 4.19
N SER A 62 4.33 -27.68 2.94
CA SER A 62 3.42 -28.77 2.63
C SER A 62 4.16 -30.03 3.04
N ASN A 63 4.00 -30.39 4.31
CA ASN A 63 4.17 -31.76 4.75
C ASN A 63 3.03 -32.57 4.12
N ASP A 64 3.17 -32.92 2.85
CA ASP A 64 2.40 -34.01 2.27
C ASP A 64 3.23 -35.30 2.42
N ALA A 65 3.15 -35.84 3.64
CA ALA A 65 3.54 -37.20 3.92
C ALA A 65 2.39 -38.13 3.50
N LYS A 66 2.42 -38.62 2.25
CA LYS A 66 2.19 -40.02 1.83
C LYS A 66 1.96 -40.13 0.32
#